data_AF-A0A0K1QJP9-F1
#
_entry.id   AF-A0A0K1QJP9-F1
#
_cell.length_a   1.000
_cell.length_b   1.000
_cell.length_c   1.000
_cell.angle_alpha   90.00
_cell.angle_beta   90.00
_cell.angle_gamma   90.00
#
_symmetry.space_group_name_H-M   'P 1'
#
loop_
_entity.id
_entity.type
_entity.pdbx_description
1 polymer ?
#
loop_
_entity_poly.entity_id
_entity_poly.type
_entity_poly.pdbx_seq_one_letter_code
_entity_poly.pdbx_strand_id
1 'polypeptide(L)'
;MALGNHYSAASPIIKPAKPIKKYTGLLVGLLLAFSSQSFAQSEKKSPWFLGFSAPAYKEVWIETADVVDIKERVFRGAGGGIASVPKPPNNRGIARGWVSSNGGGKGRHFTGADLPRLIYVRWQSLVEPQTYEAYIVIPESAREIMRKPEKAFCRADGKWITDYREDIGIGPAPGGIAKVWLGGPCLMAVEIVRVVGTVNKQGPSQGKNEGRYALPLSPESKTYIEKFCIPFGSW
;
A
#
# COMPACT_ATOMS: atom_id res chain seq x y z
N MET A 1 -68.36 -25.83 22.08
CA MET A 1 -68.59 -26.81 23.17
C MET A 1 -68.83 -28.17 22.54
N ALA A 2 -68.20 -29.20 23.11
CA ALA A 2 -68.55 -30.63 23.05
C ALA A 2 -68.54 -31.29 21.65
N LEU A 3 -67.55 -32.14 21.36
CA LEU A 3 -67.44 -33.58 21.72
C LEU A 3 -68.18 -34.48 20.72
N GLY A 4 -67.48 -35.52 20.25
CA GLY A 4 -68.15 -36.72 19.74
C GLY A 4 -67.42 -37.45 18.63
N ASN A 5 -66.34 -38.17 18.99
CA ASN A 5 -65.82 -39.28 18.19
C ASN A 5 -66.89 -40.39 18.10
N HIS A 6 -67.05 -41.02 16.93
CA HIS A 6 -67.35 -42.44 16.87
C HIS A 6 -66.59 -43.11 15.72
N TYR A 7 -65.76 -44.07 16.14
CA TYR A 7 -65.07 -45.06 15.33
C TYR A 7 -66.05 -46.15 14.88
N SER A 8 -65.82 -46.73 13.70
CA SER A 8 -65.92 -48.18 13.53
C SER A 8 -65.06 -48.62 12.34
N ALA A 9 -64.13 -49.52 12.64
CA ALA A 9 -63.11 -50.03 11.73
C ALA A 9 -63.63 -51.22 10.92
N ALA A 10 -63.19 -51.33 9.67
CA ALA A 10 -63.15 -52.58 8.92
C ALA A 10 -61.72 -52.72 8.36
N SER A 11 -60.98 -53.69 8.90
CA SER A 11 -59.73 -54.23 8.35
C SER A 11 -60.06 -55.61 7.78
N PRO A 12 -59.45 -56.08 6.67
CA PRO A 12 -58.06 -56.56 6.69
C PRO A 12 -57.32 -56.27 5.35
N ILE A 13 -56.00 -56.42 5.23
CA ILE A 13 -55.29 -57.68 4.99
C ILE A 13 -53.79 -57.40 5.20
N ILE A 14 -53.19 -58.13 6.14
CA ILE A 14 -51.74 -58.14 6.38
C ILE A 14 -51.16 -59.25 5.50
N LYS A 15 -50.27 -58.89 4.56
CA LYS A 15 -49.40 -59.85 3.86
C LYS A 15 -48.07 -59.96 4.63
N PRO A 16 -47.51 -61.17 4.77
CA PRO A 16 -46.31 -61.39 5.57
C PRO A 16 -45.05 -60.86 4.88
N ALA A 17 -44.19 -60.24 5.70
CA ALA A 17 -42.91 -59.67 5.35
C ALA A 17 -41.89 -60.71 4.86
N LYS A 18 -41.07 -60.32 3.88
CA LYS A 18 -39.83 -61.01 3.50
C LYS A 18 -38.62 -60.09 3.76
N PRO A 19 -37.45 -60.66 4.07
CA PRO A 19 -36.43 -60.00 4.86
C PRO A 19 -35.67 -58.91 4.08
N ILE A 20 -35.42 -57.80 4.77
CA ILE A 20 -34.63 -56.66 4.29
C ILE A 20 -33.17 -57.11 4.14
N LYS A 21 -32.72 -57.27 2.89
CA LYS A 21 -31.28 -57.33 2.57
C LYS A 21 -30.68 -55.95 2.84
N LYS A 22 -29.60 -55.95 3.62
CA LYS A 22 -28.80 -54.77 4.01
C LYS A 22 -28.33 -53.99 2.78
N TYR A 23 -28.91 -52.83 2.51
CA TYR A 23 -28.34 -51.80 1.63
C TYR A 23 -27.55 -50.79 2.47
N THR A 24 -26.48 -51.25 3.12
CA THR A 24 -25.56 -50.39 3.87
C THR A 24 -24.27 -50.12 3.08
N GLY A 25 -24.33 -50.19 1.76
CA GLY A 25 -23.15 -50.11 0.89
C GLY A 25 -23.12 -48.95 -0.11
N LEU A 26 -24.18 -48.13 -0.23
CA LEU A 26 -24.29 -47.16 -1.33
C LEU A 26 -24.49 -45.68 -0.93
N LEU A 27 -24.39 -45.34 0.36
CA LEU A 27 -24.51 -43.95 0.82
C LEU A 27 -23.18 -43.36 1.35
N VAL A 28 -22.11 -44.16 1.43
CA VAL A 28 -20.78 -43.68 1.84
C VAL A 28 -19.91 -43.29 0.63
N GLY A 29 -20.22 -43.81 -0.57
CA GLY A 29 -19.45 -43.53 -1.79
C GLY A 29 -19.75 -42.19 -2.47
N LEU A 30 -20.91 -41.57 -2.20
CA LEU A 30 -21.33 -40.34 -2.89
C LEU A 30 -20.94 -39.04 -2.17
N LEU A 31 -20.45 -39.11 -0.93
CA LEU A 31 -19.99 -37.95 -0.16
C LEU A 31 -18.48 -37.67 -0.31
N LEU A 32 -17.75 -38.48 -1.09
CA LEU A 32 -16.30 -38.33 -1.32
C LEU A 32 -15.94 -37.74 -2.69
N ALA A 33 -16.93 -37.33 -3.49
CA ALA A 33 -16.72 -36.86 -4.88
C ALA A 33 -16.88 -35.33 -5.08
N PHE A 34 -16.92 -34.52 -4.01
CA PHE A 34 -17.04 -33.06 -4.12
C PHE A 34 -16.03 -32.27 -3.28
N SER A 35 -14.91 -32.89 -2.89
CA SER A 35 -13.75 -32.16 -2.38
C SER A 35 -12.69 -32.01 -3.47
N SER A 36 -13.06 -31.47 -4.63
CA SER A 36 -12.10 -30.70 -5.41
C SER A 36 -11.82 -29.43 -4.61
N GLN A 37 -10.92 -29.54 -3.64
CA GLN A 37 -10.24 -28.39 -3.10
C GLN A 37 -9.48 -27.80 -4.28
N SER A 38 -10.12 -26.85 -4.99
CA SER A 38 -9.41 -25.83 -5.72
C SER A 38 -8.61 -25.07 -4.68
N PHE A 39 -7.44 -25.60 -4.32
CA PHE A 39 -6.35 -24.77 -3.86
C PHE A 39 -6.07 -23.87 -5.05
N ALA A 40 -6.75 -22.73 -5.11
CA ALA A 40 -6.21 -21.57 -5.81
C ALA A 40 -4.84 -21.38 -5.17
N GLN A 41 -3.81 -21.91 -5.83
CA GLN A 41 -2.44 -21.69 -5.46
C GLN A 41 -2.33 -20.17 -5.41
N SER A 42 -2.26 -19.62 -4.20
CA SER A 42 -2.20 -18.17 -4.01
C SER A 42 -1.08 -17.70 -4.91
N GLU A 43 -1.41 -16.99 -5.99
CA GLU A 43 -0.39 -16.41 -6.87
C GLU A 43 0.60 -15.70 -5.95
N LYS A 44 1.85 -16.15 -5.97
CA LYS A 44 2.88 -15.63 -5.08
C LYS A 44 3.05 -14.16 -5.45
N LYS A 45 2.53 -13.27 -4.61
CA LYS A 45 2.56 -11.84 -4.85
C LYS A 45 4.02 -11.38 -4.80
N SER A 46 4.49 -10.80 -5.90
CA SER A 46 5.80 -10.16 -5.92
C SER A 46 5.83 -9.07 -4.86
N PRO A 47 6.85 -9.05 -3.99
CA PRO A 47 7.03 -7.95 -3.07
C PRO A 47 7.24 -6.65 -3.83
N TRP A 48 6.88 -5.54 -3.22
CA TRP A 48 7.14 -4.21 -3.75
C TRP A 48 7.50 -3.27 -2.60
N PHE A 49 8.25 -2.20 -2.84
CA PHE A 49 8.72 -1.28 -1.82
C PHE A 49 7.88 -0.01 -1.75
N LEU A 50 7.61 0.49 -0.55
CA LEU A 50 7.04 1.82 -0.33
C LEU A 50 8.06 2.70 0.39
N GLY A 51 8.53 3.74 -0.29
CA GLY A 51 9.57 4.65 0.19
C GLY A 51 9.15 6.11 0.22
N PHE A 52 9.80 6.89 1.09
CA PHE A 52 9.62 8.33 1.20
C PHE A 52 10.94 9.08 1.04
N SER A 53 10.96 10.07 0.16
CA SER A 53 12.13 10.91 -0.09
C SER A 53 11.73 12.36 -0.38
N ALA A 54 12.08 13.28 0.49
CA ALA A 54 11.77 14.70 0.32
C ALA A 54 12.91 15.46 -0.38
N PRO A 55 12.65 16.64 -0.95
CA PRO A 55 13.67 17.49 -1.52
C PRO A 55 14.79 17.81 -0.53
N ALA A 56 15.98 18.13 -1.04
CA ALA A 56 17.14 18.47 -0.20
C ALA A 56 16.80 19.58 0.82
N TYR A 57 17.19 19.37 2.07
CA TYR A 57 16.90 20.25 3.20
C TYR A 57 15.41 20.49 3.51
N LYS A 58 14.49 19.77 2.87
CA LYS A 58 13.04 19.89 3.13
C LYS A 58 12.57 18.71 3.96
N GLU A 59 13.03 18.67 5.21
CA GLU A 59 12.69 17.56 6.10
C GLU A 59 11.18 17.46 6.32
N VAL A 60 10.69 16.23 6.23
CA VAL A 60 9.29 15.88 6.47
C VAL A 60 9.20 14.65 7.37
N TRP A 61 8.15 14.61 8.18
CA TRP A 61 7.78 13.47 8.98
C TRP A 61 6.49 12.86 8.45
N ILE A 62 6.53 11.59 8.05
CA ILE A 62 5.36 10.84 7.61
C ILE A 62 4.64 10.34 8.87
N GLU A 63 3.42 10.82 9.10
CA GLU A 63 2.61 10.33 10.22
C GLU A 63 2.05 8.95 9.93
N THR A 64 1.51 8.79 8.73
CA THR A 64 1.07 7.50 8.21
C THR A 64 1.05 7.54 6.70
N ALA A 65 1.29 6.37 6.11
CA ALA A 65 0.79 6.04 4.80
C ALA A 65 -0.12 4.84 4.94
N ASP A 66 -1.28 4.86 4.29
CA ASP A 66 -2.22 3.74 4.26
C ASP A 66 -2.39 3.31 2.80
N VAL A 67 -2.39 2.00 2.56
CA VAL A 67 -2.47 1.43 1.22
C VAL A 67 -3.79 0.73 1.02
N VAL A 68 -4.44 0.98 -0.12
CA VAL A 68 -5.54 0.16 -0.62
C VAL A 68 -5.06 -0.54 -1.88
N ASP A 69 -5.08 -1.87 -1.87
CA ASP A 69 -4.69 -2.66 -3.04
C ASP A 69 -5.84 -2.85 -4.03
N ILE A 70 -5.54 -3.43 -5.20
CA ILE A 70 -6.53 -3.71 -6.24
C ILE A 70 -7.65 -4.67 -5.81
N LYS A 71 -7.52 -5.35 -4.66
CA LYS A 71 -8.57 -6.21 -4.09
C LYS A 71 -9.33 -5.51 -2.95
N GLU A 72 -9.24 -4.18 -2.87
CA GLU A 72 -9.90 -3.35 -1.86
C GLU A 72 -9.44 -3.62 -0.42
N ARG A 73 -8.30 -4.28 -0.23
CA ARG A 73 -7.78 -4.55 1.11
C ARG A 73 -7.04 -3.32 1.61
N VAL A 74 -7.35 -2.91 2.84
CA VAL A 74 -6.78 -1.71 3.47
C VAL A 74 -5.66 -2.12 4.43
N PHE A 75 -4.48 -1.58 4.20
CA PHE A 75 -3.29 -1.74 5.02
C PHE A 75 -2.94 -0.40 5.66
N ARG A 76 -3.37 -0.21 6.91
CA ARG A 76 -3.05 1.01 7.68
C ARG A 76 -1.64 0.95 8.25
N GLY A 77 -0.99 2.11 8.42
CA GLY A 77 0.38 2.17 8.94
C GLY A 77 1.36 1.45 8.01
N ALA A 78 1.10 1.58 6.70
CA ALA A 78 1.91 1.02 5.65
C ALA A 78 3.30 1.69 5.57
N GLY A 79 3.40 2.95 5.98
CA GLY A 79 4.64 3.70 6.08
C GLY A 79 4.54 4.80 7.14
N GLY A 80 5.67 5.30 7.60
CA GLY A 80 5.74 6.32 8.64
C GLY A 80 7.19 6.66 9.00
N GLY A 81 7.37 7.75 9.74
CA GLY A 81 8.67 8.21 10.22
C GLY A 81 9.34 9.26 9.32
N ILE A 82 10.61 9.51 9.57
CA ILE A 82 11.39 10.51 8.83
C ILE A 82 11.64 10.06 7.39
N ALA A 83 11.36 10.92 6.41
CA ALA A 83 11.69 10.65 5.02
C ALA A 83 13.21 10.73 4.77
N SER A 84 13.68 10.10 3.69
CA SER A 84 15.03 10.38 3.19
C SER A 84 15.12 11.83 2.73
N VAL A 85 16.22 12.50 3.05
CA VAL A 85 16.49 13.87 2.59
C VAL A 85 17.91 13.91 2.05
N PRO A 86 18.10 14.17 0.75
CA PRO A 86 19.44 14.33 0.18
C PRO A 86 20.15 15.51 0.84
N LYS A 87 21.44 15.34 1.12
CA LYS A 87 22.34 16.40 1.57
C LYS A 87 23.40 16.62 0.50
N PRO A 88 23.22 17.61 -0.41
CA PRO A 88 24.21 17.97 -1.40
C PRO A 88 25.62 18.14 -0.79
N PRO A 89 26.69 17.78 -1.53
CA PRO A 89 28.06 17.88 -1.03
C PRO A 89 28.38 19.29 -0.49
N ASN A 90 29.11 19.36 0.62
CA ASN A 90 29.54 20.60 1.28
C ASN A 90 28.42 21.55 1.70
N ASN A 91 27.18 21.05 1.82
CA ASN A 91 25.99 21.87 1.97
C ASN A 91 25.81 22.94 0.87
N ARG A 92 26.34 22.66 -0.32
CA ARG A 92 26.29 23.54 -1.49
C ARG A 92 25.47 22.87 -2.57
N GLY A 93 24.50 23.59 -3.10
CA GLY A 93 23.64 23.10 -4.17
C GLY A 93 22.33 23.85 -4.25
N ILE A 94 21.73 23.81 -5.43
CA ILE A 94 20.39 24.34 -5.67
C ILE A 94 19.41 23.27 -5.16
N ALA A 95 18.79 23.49 -4.00
CA ALA A 95 17.78 22.60 -3.43
C ALA A 95 16.40 22.84 -4.08
N ARG A 96 16.37 22.87 -5.42
CA ARG A 96 15.15 22.90 -6.23
C ARG A 96 14.82 21.47 -6.64
N GLY A 97 13.60 21.02 -6.36
CA GLY A 97 13.15 19.68 -6.70
C GLY A 97 13.85 18.54 -5.95
N TRP A 98 13.65 17.33 -6.43
CA TRP A 98 14.22 16.10 -5.89
C TRP A 98 15.56 15.80 -6.56
N VAL A 99 16.62 15.69 -5.76
CA VAL A 99 18.00 15.49 -6.25
C VAL A 99 18.22 14.07 -6.77
N SER A 100 17.43 13.10 -6.30
CA SER A 100 17.36 11.74 -6.83
C SER A 100 15.92 11.25 -6.80
N SER A 101 15.30 11.13 -7.97
CA SER A 101 13.91 10.70 -8.15
C SER A 101 13.77 9.18 -8.19
N ASN A 102 14.68 8.43 -7.57
CA ASN A 102 14.95 7.01 -7.81
C ASN A 102 13.84 6.01 -7.41
N GLY A 103 12.63 6.47 -7.09
CA GLY A 103 11.53 5.59 -6.66
C GLY A 103 11.76 4.92 -5.31
N GLY A 104 12.84 5.26 -4.60
CA GLY A 104 13.21 4.72 -3.29
C GLY A 104 13.12 5.76 -2.16
N GLY A 105 13.79 5.47 -1.04
CA GLY A 105 13.82 6.34 0.14
C GLY A 105 13.89 5.54 1.44
N LYS A 106 13.54 6.17 2.56
CA LYS A 106 13.27 5.44 3.80
C LYS A 106 11.89 4.82 3.71
N GLY A 107 11.79 3.52 3.98
CA GLY A 107 10.58 2.77 3.66
C GLY A 107 10.70 1.30 4.03
N ARG A 108 9.78 0.49 3.49
CA ARG A 108 9.77 -0.95 3.71
C ARG A 108 9.20 -1.71 2.51
N HIS A 109 9.56 -2.97 2.41
CA HIS A 109 8.91 -3.90 1.48
C HIS A 109 7.54 -4.34 1.98
N PHE A 110 6.62 -4.47 1.05
CA PHE A 110 5.30 -5.03 1.20
C PHE A 110 5.29 -6.45 0.66
N THR A 111 5.02 -7.40 1.55
CA THR A 111 4.77 -8.80 1.21
C THR A 111 3.29 -9.11 1.44
N GLY A 112 2.67 -9.88 0.54
CA GLY A 112 1.28 -10.32 0.67
C GLY A 112 0.18 -9.30 0.29
N ALA A 113 0.54 -8.03 0.07
CA ALA A 113 -0.32 -7.03 -0.58
C ALA A 113 -0.28 -7.20 -2.11
N ASP A 114 -1.40 -6.99 -2.79
CA ASP A 114 -1.37 -6.80 -4.25
C ASP A 114 -0.84 -5.39 -4.54
N LEU A 115 -0.58 -5.07 -5.81
CA LEU A 115 -0.17 -3.71 -6.18
C LEU A 115 -1.24 -2.69 -5.75
N PRO A 116 -0.84 -1.50 -5.30
CA PRO A 116 -1.76 -0.50 -4.79
C PRO A 116 -2.63 0.10 -5.90
N ARG A 117 -3.89 0.43 -5.55
CA ARG A 117 -4.75 1.32 -6.34
C ARG A 117 -4.84 2.73 -5.75
N LEU A 118 -4.64 2.85 -4.44
CA LEU A 118 -4.71 4.11 -3.71
C LEU A 118 -3.70 4.07 -2.57
N ILE A 119 -3.00 5.17 -2.36
CA ILE A 119 -2.17 5.40 -1.18
C ILE A 119 -2.64 6.71 -0.55
N TYR A 120 -3.09 6.64 0.70
CA TYR A 120 -3.29 7.82 1.52
C TYR A 120 -1.98 8.13 2.24
N VAL A 121 -1.55 9.38 2.23
CA VAL A 121 -0.36 9.83 2.98
C VAL A 121 -0.71 11.06 3.77
N ARG A 122 -0.29 11.09 5.03
CA ARG A 122 -0.36 12.27 5.89
C ARG A 122 1.04 12.56 6.43
N TRP A 123 1.49 13.80 6.27
CA TRP A 123 2.85 14.19 6.62
C TRP A 123 2.90 15.60 7.22
N GLN A 124 3.90 15.80 8.05
CA GLN A 124 4.27 17.08 8.61
C GLN A 124 5.47 17.63 7.82
N SER A 125 5.34 18.83 7.27
CA SER A 125 6.49 19.57 6.77
C SER A 125 7.20 20.24 7.95
N LEU A 126 8.51 19.99 8.13
CA LEU A 126 9.26 20.56 9.25
C LEU A 126 9.87 21.93 8.90
N VAL A 127 10.05 22.20 7.60
CA VAL A 127 10.62 23.47 7.09
C VAL A 127 9.62 24.62 7.03
N GLU A 128 8.36 24.28 6.78
CA GLU A 128 7.21 25.18 6.91
C GLU A 128 6.19 24.41 7.75
N PRO A 129 6.09 24.67 9.07
CA PRO A 129 5.26 23.89 9.97
C PRO A 129 3.78 23.84 9.55
N GLN A 130 3.48 22.91 8.66
CA GLN A 130 2.17 22.61 8.13
C GLN A 130 2.04 21.09 7.98
N THR A 131 0.89 20.58 8.41
CA THR A 131 0.52 19.17 8.20
C THR A 131 -0.39 19.05 7.00
N TYR A 132 -0.06 18.12 6.11
CA TYR A 132 -0.78 17.87 4.87
C TYR A 132 -1.27 16.44 4.81
N GLU A 133 -2.27 16.22 3.98
CA GLU A 133 -2.72 14.90 3.59
C GLU A 133 -3.03 14.84 2.09
N ALA A 134 -2.86 13.66 1.49
CA ALA A 134 -3.15 13.43 0.09
C ALA A 134 -3.67 12.01 -0.14
N TYR A 135 -4.60 11.90 -1.08
CA TYR A 135 -5.07 10.64 -1.65
C TYR A 135 -4.44 10.48 -3.03
N ILE A 136 -3.54 9.50 -3.16
CA ILE A 136 -2.76 9.25 -4.36
C ILE A 136 -3.34 8.04 -5.06
N VAL A 137 -4.10 8.27 -6.14
CA VAL A 137 -4.58 7.19 -7.00
C VAL A 137 -3.41 6.70 -7.84
N ILE A 138 -3.12 5.40 -7.76
CA ILE A 138 -2.14 4.75 -8.63
C ILE A 138 -2.90 4.29 -9.88
N PRO A 139 -2.57 4.78 -11.09
CA PRO A 139 -3.29 4.40 -12.30
C PRO A 139 -2.97 2.96 -12.70
N GLU A 140 -3.83 2.33 -13.52
CA GLU A 140 -3.55 0.98 -14.04
C GLU A 140 -2.28 0.95 -14.88
N SER A 141 -2.03 1.99 -15.69
CA SER A 141 -0.79 2.11 -16.47
C SER A 141 0.48 2.07 -15.61
N ALA A 142 0.44 2.62 -14.40
CA ALA A 142 1.55 2.48 -13.45
C ALA A 142 1.72 1.03 -13.00
N ARG A 143 0.63 0.33 -12.66
CA ARG A 143 0.69 -1.10 -12.29
C ARG A 143 1.17 -1.98 -13.44
N GLU A 144 0.78 -1.68 -14.68
CA GLU A 144 1.28 -2.35 -15.87
C GLU A 144 2.81 -2.21 -15.99
N ILE A 145 3.36 -1.02 -15.73
CA ILE A 145 4.81 -0.79 -15.68
C ILE A 145 5.46 -1.65 -14.59
N MET A 146 4.88 -1.72 -13.39
CA MET A 146 5.43 -2.53 -12.30
C MET A 146 5.45 -4.04 -12.62
N ARG A 147 4.47 -4.53 -13.39
CA ARG A 147 4.35 -5.94 -13.78
C ARG A 147 5.29 -6.32 -14.94
N LYS A 148 5.80 -5.34 -15.68
CA LYS A 148 6.59 -5.58 -16.88
C LYS A 148 8.06 -5.86 -16.53
N PRO A 149 8.60 -7.03 -16.91
CA PRO A 149 10.04 -7.27 -16.79
C PRO A 149 10.82 -6.41 -17.80
N GLU A 150 11.95 -5.87 -17.35
CA GLU A 150 12.87 -5.12 -18.21
C GLU A 150 14.31 -5.63 -18.07
N LYS A 151 15.07 -5.61 -19.17
CA LYS A 151 16.50 -5.88 -19.12
C LYS A 151 17.23 -4.62 -18.69
N ALA A 152 17.96 -4.70 -17.58
CA ALA A 152 18.70 -3.59 -17.01
C ALA A 152 20.15 -3.99 -16.72
N PHE A 153 21.08 -3.07 -16.96
CA PHE A 153 22.46 -3.21 -16.51
C PHE A 153 22.57 -2.72 -15.08
N CYS A 154 22.83 -3.63 -14.13
CA CYS A 154 23.02 -3.26 -12.75
C CYS A 154 24.47 -2.88 -12.48
N ARG A 155 24.70 -1.60 -12.18
CA ARG A 155 26.06 -1.07 -11.91
C ARG A 155 26.68 -1.65 -10.64
N ALA A 156 25.87 -2.01 -9.65
CA ALA A 156 26.36 -2.59 -8.39
C ALA A 156 27.07 -3.93 -8.63
N ASP A 157 26.51 -4.77 -9.51
CA ASP A 157 27.03 -6.13 -9.78
C ASP A 157 27.76 -6.25 -11.13
N GLY A 158 27.74 -5.20 -11.95
CA GLY A 158 28.33 -5.18 -13.29
C GLY A 158 27.66 -6.13 -14.29
N LYS A 159 26.37 -6.46 -14.09
CA LYS A 159 25.67 -7.52 -14.84
C LYS A 159 24.37 -7.03 -15.46
N TRP A 160 24.00 -7.65 -16.59
CA TRP A 160 22.65 -7.53 -17.14
C TRP A 160 21.71 -8.49 -16.44
N ILE A 161 20.64 -7.96 -15.86
CA ILE A 161 19.61 -8.72 -15.15
C ILE A 161 18.24 -8.48 -15.78
N THR A 162 17.26 -9.31 -15.42
CA THR A 162 15.84 -8.96 -15.56
C THR A 162 15.42 -8.27 -14.28
N ASP A 163 14.96 -7.03 -14.37
CA ASP A 163 14.54 -6.19 -13.26
C ASP A 163 13.09 -5.75 -13.43
N TYR A 164 12.48 -5.25 -12.36
CA TYR A 164 11.11 -4.74 -12.33
C TYR A 164 11.09 -3.39 -11.63
N ARG A 165 10.11 -2.54 -12.00
CA ARG A 165 9.86 -1.32 -11.23
C ARG A 165 8.99 -1.63 -10.01
N GLU A 166 9.58 -2.30 -9.04
CA GLU A 166 8.92 -2.75 -7.82
C GLU A 166 8.97 -1.74 -6.67
N ASP A 167 9.57 -0.56 -6.87
CA ASP A 167 9.65 0.48 -5.85
C ASP A 167 8.65 1.62 -6.13
N ILE A 168 7.79 1.94 -5.17
CA ILE A 168 6.96 3.14 -5.16
C ILE A 168 7.57 4.16 -4.21
N GLY A 169 8.17 5.20 -4.80
CA GLY A 169 8.74 6.31 -4.07
C GLY A 169 7.77 7.48 -4.03
N ILE A 170 7.40 7.93 -2.84
CA ILE A 170 6.60 9.13 -2.63
C ILE A 170 7.53 10.23 -2.16
N GLY A 171 7.49 11.37 -2.84
CA GLY A 171 8.21 12.57 -2.44
C GLY A 171 7.26 13.66 -2.01
N PRO A 172 7.01 13.81 -0.70
CA PRO A 172 6.36 14.99 -0.16
C PRO A 172 7.30 16.19 -0.20
N ALA A 173 6.74 17.36 -0.46
CA ALA A 173 7.45 18.64 -0.51
C ALA A 173 6.63 19.76 0.16
N PRO A 174 7.28 20.88 0.49
CA PRO A 174 6.60 22.09 0.92
C PRO A 174 5.50 22.57 -0.05
N GLY A 175 4.47 23.20 0.49
CA GLY A 175 3.28 23.62 -0.25
C GLY A 175 2.32 22.48 -0.55
N GLY A 176 2.41 21.37 0.20
CA GLY A 176 1.51 20.23 0.08
C GLY A 176 1.72 19.38 -1.19
N ILE A 177 2.82 19.54 -1.91
CA ILE A 177 3.05 18.76 -3.14
C ILE A 177 3.53 17.36 -2.80
N ALA A 178 2.98 16.35 -3.47
CA ALA A 178 3.53 15.00 -3.46
C ALA A 178 3.70 14.51 -4.90
N LYS A 179 4.91 14.04 -5.22
CA LYS A 179 5.21 13.33 -6.46
C LYS A 179 5.44 11.86 -6.19
N VAL A 180 5.15 11.03 -7.18
CA VAL A 180 5.28 9.57 -7.07
C VAL A 180 6.05 9.05 -8.26
N TRP A 181 7.03 8.20 -7.97
CA TRP A 181 7.84 7.53 -8.97
C TRP A 181 7.77 6.02 -8.80
N LEU A 182 7.84 5.32 -9.91
CA LEU A 182 8.17 3.91 -9.96
C LEU A 182 9.67 3.77 -10.19
N GLY A 183 10.37 3.12 -9.27
CA GLY A 183 11.78 2.78 -9.37
C GLY A 183 11.99 1.27 -9.34
N GLY A 184 13.23 0.86 -9.57
CA GLY A 184 13.68 -0.51 -9.34
C GLY A 184 15.16 -0.52 -9.01
N PRO A 185 15.71 -1.61 -8.48
CA PRO A 185 17.10 -1.72 -8.05
C PRO A 185 18.13 -1.22 -9.07
N CYS A 186 17.90 -1.49 -10.35
CA CYS A 186 18.82 -1.19 -11.44
C CYS A 186 18.14 -0.39 -12.57
N LEU A 187 16.88 0.02 -12.38
CA LEU A 187 16.09 0.76 -13.36
C LEU A 187 16.00 2.25 -13.01
N MET A 188 16.07 3.10 -14.04
CA MET A 188 15.74 4.51 -13.86
C MET A 188 14.27 4.68 -13.51
N ALA A 189 14.03 5.60 -12.58
CA ALA A 189 12.71 5.85 -12.08
C ALA A 189 11.85 6.68 -13.05
N VAL A 190 10.55 6.43 -13.01
CA VAL A 190 9.55 7.06 -13.88
C VAL A 190 8.52 7.76 -13.00
N GLU A 191 8.32 9.06 -13.21
CA GLU A 191 7.26 9.81 -12.52
C GLU A 191 5.90 9.35 -13.05
N ILE A 192 4.98 8.99 -12.15
CA ILE A 192 3.65 8.48 -12.53
C ILE A 192 2.51 9.40 -12.09
N VAL A 193 2.71 10.15 -11.01
CA VAL A 193 1.65 10.97 -10.39
C VAL A 193 2.28 12.18 -9.72
N ARG A 194 1.64 13.34 -9.88
CA ARG A 194 1.86 14.54 -9.06
C ARG A 194 0.52 15.00 -8.51
N VAL A 195 0.44 15.19 -7.20
CA VAL A 195 -0.77 15.70 -6.52
C VAL A 195 -0.46 16.90 -5.65
N VAL A 196 -1.50 17.70 -5.41
CA VAL A 196 -1.51 18.75 -4.39
C VAL A 196 -2.36 18.23 -3.24
N GLY A 197 -1.73 17.99 -2.10
CA GLY A 197 -2.37 17.63 -0.85
C GLY A 197 -3.07 18.83 -0.21
N THR A 198 -3.97 18.52 0.71
CA THR A 198 -4.72 19.51 1.47
C THR A 198 -4.09 19.75 2.84
N VAL A 199 -4.14 20.99 3.31
CA VAL A 199 -3.78 21.31 4.69
C VAL A 199 -4.76 20.61 5.64
N ASN A 200 -4.24 19.78 6.54
CA ASN A 200 -5.05 19.18 7.57
C ASN A 200 -5.18 20.12 8.77
N LYS A 201 -6.41 20.57 9.04
CA LYS A 201 -6.75 21.55 10.09
C LYS A 201 -6.49 21.06 11.52
N GLN A 202 -6.38 19.75 11.74
CA GLN A 202 -6.04 19.20 13.05
C GLN A 202 -4.55 19.43 13.40
N GLY A 203 -3.74 19.89 12.45
CA GLY A 203 -2.31 20.06 12.66
C GLY A 203 -1.59 18.71 12.83
N PRO A 204 -0.39 18.69 13.45
CA PRO A 204 0.39 17.47 13.60
C PRO A 204 -0.25 16.48 14.59
N SER A 205 0.04 15.20 14.41
CA SER A 205 -0.37 14.08 15.26
C SER A 205 -1.88 14.03 15.52
N GLN A 206 -2.70 14.38 14.53
CA GLN A 206 -4.16 14.48 14.64
C GLN A 206 -4.63 15.41 15.79
N GLY A 207 -3.86 16.46 16.08
CA GLY A 207 -4.13 17.38 17.19
C GLY A 207 -3.79 16.83 18.58
N LYS A 208 -3.26 15.60 18.69
CA LYS A 208 -3.00 14.93 19.98
C LYS A 208 -1.70 15.35 20.65
N ASN A 209 -0.91 16.22 20.03
CA ASN A 209 0.42 16.63 20.52
C ASN A 209 0.52 18.15 20.73
N GLU A 210 -0.57 18.83 21.07
CA GLU A 210 -0.57 20.27 21.40
C GLU A 210 0.04 21.14 20.26
N GLY A 211 -0.13 20.72 19.01
CA GLY A 211 0.45 21.39 17.85
C GLY A 211 1.97 21.19 17.67
N ARG A 212 2.64 20.42 18.54
CA ARG A 212 4.06 20.09 18.40
C ARG A 212 4.28 19.10 17.27
N TYR A 213 5.23 19.43 16.42
CA TYR A 213 5.71 18.59 15.33
C TYR A 213 6.56 17.45 15.88
N ALA A 214 6.64 16.35 15.14
CA ALA A 214 7.29 15.11 15.59
C ALA A 214 8.79 15.29 15.86
N LEU A 215 9.45 16.16 15.10
CA LEU A 215 10.87 16.45 15.22
C LEU A 215 11.13 17.95 15.00
N PRO A 216 12.18 18.51 15.63
CA PRO A 216 12.71 19.81 15.22
C PRO A 216 13.38 19.70 13.84
N LEU A 217 13.43 20.81 13.10
CA LEU A 217 14.21 20.91 11.88
C LEU A 217 15.71 20.82 12.19
N SER A 218 16.47 20.05 11.40
CA SER A 218 17.93 19.95 11.59
C SER A 218 18.63 21.30 11.44
N PRO A 219 19.75 21.55 12.18
CA PRO A 219 20.51 22.79 12.08
C PRO A 219 20.96 23.12 10.66
N GLU A 220 21.35 22.12 9.87
CA GLU A 220 21.79 22.31 8.49
C GLU A 220 20.63 22.75 7.60
N SER A 221 19.48 22.07 7.72
CA SER A 221 18.28 22.45 6.97
C SER A 221 17.82 23.84 7.36
N LYS A 222 17.78 24.15 8.66
CA LYS A 222 17.45 25.48 9.18
C LYS A 222 18.34 26.57 8.58
N THR A 223 19.66 26.40 8.67
CA THR A 223 20.65 27.35 8.10
C THR A 223 20.43 27.55 6.60
N TYR A 224 20.14 26.47 5.87
CA TYR A 224 19.87 26.54 4.43
C TYR A 224 18.58 27.33 4.13
N ILE A 225 17.49 27.03 4.84
CA ILE A 225 16.20 27.73 4.66
C ILE A 225 16.34 29.21 4.99
N GLU A 226 17.02 29.57 6.09
CA GLU A 226 17.23 30.97 6.48
C GLU A 226 18.02 31.75 5.43
N LYS A 227 18.96 31.10 4.74
CA LYS A 227 19.78 31.73 3.71
C LYS A 227 19.11 31.82 2.33
N PHE A 228 18.36 30.80 1.93
CA PHE A 228 17.86 30.65 0.54
C PHE A 228 16.34 30.60 0.41
N CYS A 229 15.61 30.67 1.52
CA CYS A 229 14.18 30.49 1.62
C CYS A 229 13.69 29.11 1.10
N ILE A 230 12.38 28.90 1.14
CA ILE A 230 11.73 27.74 0.53
C ILE A 230 11.35 28.12 -0.91
N PRO A 231 11.85 27.41 -1.94
CA PRO A 231 11.53 27.71 -3.33
C PRO A 231 10.19 27.10 -3.72
N PHE A 232 9.09 27.64 -3.18
CA PHE A 232 7.74 27.23 -3.55
C PHE A 232 7.54 27.25 -5.07
N GLY A 233 6.83 26.25 -5.59
CA GLY A 233 6.60 26.12 -7.04
C GLY A 233 7.76 25.51 -7.83
N SER A 234 8.91 25.21 -7.22
CA SER A 234 10.03 24.53 -7.87
C SER A 234 9.93 22.99 -7.90
N TRP A 235 8.74 22.46 -7.61
CA TRP A 235 8.43 21.03 -7.44
C TRP A 235 7.52 20.48 -8.54
#